data_AF-A0AAW5I8G5-F1
#
_entry.id   AF-A0AAW5I8G5-F1
#
_cell.length_a   1.000
_cell.length_b   1.000
_cell.length_c   1.000
_cell.angle_alpha   90.00
_cell.angle_beta   90.00
_cell.angle_gamma   90.00
#
_symmetry.space_group_name_H-M   'P 1'
#
loop_
_entity.id
_entity.type
_entity.pdbx_description
1 polymer ?
#
loop_
_entity_poly.entity_id
_entity_poly.type
_entity_poly.pdbx_seq_one_letter_code
_entity_poly.pdbx_strand_id
1 'polypeptide(L)'
;MKNKTSIIIVVWGIAVLCTLFLSSCKRPEVLDNSTLVNSARNVALTFGPAYVPFFKEANVSDVQVFKKEDYGDSRPQIRKQIGRKFYTVTFTYDSTAVKFDFGFAARVRIWKDTGEPLDVIFGNGWGRNFLFKTFVEQTNHSPNDYEKVASDSIVKVPLQTVHEPENIWNSSADNKQDSLSTRDFLTNTEKEKIKELASQVPDSIRNRFANLVDKWNFAIDHNPKTLYSASIHSYAKLPEFIPLKSMGKQIVPLIMERMINSSDFYFLVLYEAVLQGNETKDDSKFSESEQIRAIRCVKKWLEKQ
;
A
#
# COMPACT_ATOMS: atom_id res chain seq x y z
N MET A 1 -56.32 -24.20 46.16
CA MET A 1 -55.88 -24.59 44.81
C MET A 1 -55.33 -23.39 44.01
N LYS A 2 -54.24 -22.73 44.45
CA LYS A 2 -53.68 -21.55 43.75
C LYS A 2 -52.16 -21.62 43.49
N ASN A 3 -51.53 -22.79 43.66
CA ASN A 3 -50.06 -22.89 43.61
C ASN A 3 -49.52 -23.68 42.42
N LYS A 4 -50.36 -24.44 41.70
CA LYS A 4 -49.90 -25.24 40.54
C LYS A 4 -49.81 -24.41 39.24
N THR A 5 -50.69 -23.44 39.06
CA THR A 5 -50.73 -22.61 37.84
C THR A 5 -49.56 -21.63 37.77
N SER A 6 -49.16 -21.05 38.91
CA SER A 6 -48.02 -20.09 38.96
C SER A 6 -46.67 -20.76 38.68
N ILE A 7 -46.47 -22.02 39.07
CA ILE A 7 -45.21 -22.75 38.83
C ILE A 7 -45.05 -23.08 37.34
N ILE A 8 -46.14 -23.44 36.65
CA ILE A 8 -46.11 -23.76 35.22
C ILE A 8 -45.74 -22.54 34.37
N ILE A 9 -46.24 -21.35 34.74
CA ILE A 9 -45.95 -20.09 34.02
C ILE A 9 -44.47 -19.69 34.15
N VAL A 10 -43.86 -19.88 35.33
CA VAL A 10 -42.45 -19.56 35.55
C VAL A 10 -41.53 -20.51 34.79
N VAL A 11 -41.85 -21.80 34.74
CA VAL A 11 -41.05 -22.80 34.00
C VAL A 11 -41.10 -22.56 32.49
N TRP A 12 -42.25 -22.18 31.94
CA TRP A 12 -42.37 -21.79 30.53
C TRP A 12 -41.64 -20.47 30.22
N GLY A 13 -41.69 -19.49 31.13
CA GLY A 13 -40.95 -18.24 30.98
C GLY A 13 -39.42 -18.44 30.92
N ILE A 14 -38.89 -19.33 31.76
CA ILE A 14 -37.45 -19.68 31.76
C ILE A 14 -37.07 -20.46 30.50
N ALA A 15 -37.92 -21.39 30.02
CA ALA A 15 -37.66 -22.13 28.78
C ALA A 15 -37.66 -21.21 27.54
N VAL A 16 -38.56 -20.21 27.49
CA VAL A 16 -38.61 -19.19 26.42
C VAL A 16 -37.42 -18.24 26.50
N LEU A 17 -36.97 -17.86 27.70
CA LEU A 17 -35.73 -17.09 27.86
C LEU A 17 -34.50 -17.90 27.43
N CYS A 18 -34.45 -19.20 27.73
CA CYS A 18 -33.36 -20.08 27.32
C CYS A 18 -33.33 -20.30 25.80
N THR A 19 -34.47 -20.44 25.12
CA THR A 19 -34.49 -20.53 23.65
C THR A 19 -34.14 -19.20 23.00
N LEU A 20 -34.57 -18.05 23.54
CA LEU A 20 -34.14 -16.73 23.06
C LEU A 20 -32.64 -16.46 23.30
N PHE A 21 -32.07 -16.90 24.42
CA PHE A 21 -30.63 -16.83 24.67
C PHE A 21 -29.82 -17.78 23.77
N LEU A 22 -30.32 -18.98 23.50
CA LEU A 22 -29.68 -19.93 22.57
C LEU A 22 -29.82 -19.48 21.10
N SER A 23 -30.92 -18.80 20.74
CA SER A 23 -31.10 -18.17 19.42
C SER A 23 -30.34 -16.85 19.26
N SER A 24 -29.96 -16.18 20.37
CA SER A 24 -29.08 -15.01 20.33
C SER A 24 -27.59 -15.36 20.26
N CYS A 25 -27.23 -16.65 20.36
CA CYS A 25 -25.98 -17.15 19.81
C CYS A 25 -26.12 -17.17 18.29
N LYS A 26 -26.07 -15.99 17.66
CA LYS A 26 -25.77 -15.89 16.23
C LYS A 26 -24.49 -16.67 16.04
N ARG A 27 -24.60 -17.87 15.46
CA ARG A 27 -23.47 -18.60 14.89
C ARG A 27 -22.72 -17.54 14.05
N PRO A 28 -21.43 -17.25 14.30
CA PRO A 28 -20.75 -16.26 13.48
C PRO A 28 -20.88 -16.76 12.05
N GLU A 29 -21.68 -16.05 11.25
CA GLU A 29 -21.78 -16.31 9.82
C GLU A 29 -20.34 -16.36 9.33
N VAL A 30 -19.99 -17.44 8.65
CA VAL A 30 -18.73 -17.47 7.91
C VAL A 30 -18.80 -16.26 7.00
N LEU A 31 -17.98 -15.24 7.28
CA LEU A 31 -18.02 -13.99 6.55
C LEU A 31 -17.81 -14.35 5.08
N ASP A 32 -18.79 -14.07 4.21
CA ASP A 32 -18.64 -14.41 2.80
C ASP A 32 -17.45 -13.66 2.21
N ASN A 33 -16.78 -14.27 1.23
CA ASN A 33 -15.62 -13.68 0.59
C ASN A 33 -15.95 -12.31 -0.02
N SER A 34 -17.20 -12.03 -0.46
CA SER A 34 -17.57 -10.66 -0.89
C SER A 34 -17.43 -9.65 0.24
N THR A 35 -17.95 -9.96 1.42
CA THR A 35 -17.93 -9.06 2.57
C THR A 35 -16.50 -8.79 3.03
N LEU A 36 -15.64 -9.83 3.06
CA LEU A 36 -14.21 -9.67 3.35
C LEU A 36 -13.52 -8.75 2.34
N VAL A 37 -13.75 -8.97 1.04
CA VAL A 37 -13.14 -8.18 -0.04
C VAL A 37 -13.63 -6.73 0.00
N ASN A 38 -14.92 -6.50 0.23
CA ASN A 38 -15.50 -5.16 0.31
C ASN A 38 -14.95 -4.39 1.52
N SER A 39 -14.96 -5.02 2.70
CA SER A 39 -14.38 -4.43 3.92
C SER A 39 -12.90 -4.10 3.71
N ALA A 40 -12.11 -5.02 3.15
CA ALA A 40 -10.71 -4.79 2.84
C ALA A 40 -10.51 -3.63 1.85
N ARG A 41 -11.34 -3.54 0.80
CA ARG A 41 -11.27 -2.46 -0.19
C ARG A 41 -11.59 -1.11 0.47
N ASN A 42 -12.55 -1.06 1.38
CA ASN A 42 -12.93 0.16 2.10
C ASN A 42 -11.81 0.65 3.01
N VAL A 43 -11.17 -0.27 3.74
CA VAL A 43 -10.00 0.04 4.57
C VAL A 43 -8.86 0.58 3.70
N ALA A 44 -8.56 -0.07 2.58
CA ALA A 44 -7.52 0.38 1.67
C ALA A 44 -7.85 1.74 1.03
N LEU A 45 -9.10 1.98 0.62
CA LEU A 45 -9.55 3.26 0.09
C LEU A 45 -9.42 4.40 1.11
N THR A 46 -9.67 4.10 2.39
CA THR A 46 -9.61 5.10 3.45
C THR A 46 -8.19 5.58 3.73
N PHE A 47 -7.21 4.66 3.76
CA PHE A 47 -5.83 4.99 4.14
C PHE A 47 -4.89 5.17 2.94
N GLY A 48 -5.16 4.52 1.81
CA GLY A 48 -4.33 4.53 0.62
C GLY A 48 -5.16 4.53 -0.67
N PRO A 49 -6.01 5.55 -0.90
CA PRO A 49 -6.89 5.61 -2.07
C PRO A 49 -6.13 5.55 -3.40
N ALA A 50 -4.88 6.00 -3.42
CA ALA A 50 -4.01 5.95 -4.59
C ALA A 50 -3.57 4.53 -4.99
N TYR A 51 -3.72 3.52 -4.12
CA TYR A 51 -3.44 2.12 -4.46
C TYR A 51 -4.62 1.43 -5.17
N VAL A 52 -5.84 1.91 -4.96
CA VAL A 52 -7.08 1.27 -5.46
C VAL A 52 -7.12 1.13 -6.99
N PRO A 53 -6.64 2.10 -7.79
CA PRO A 53 -6.56 1.95 -9.24
C PRO A 53 -5.67 0.79 -9.72
N PHE A 54 -4.74 0.31 -8.89
CA PHE A 54 -3.84 -0.78 -9.23
C PHE A 54 -4.39 -2.16 -8.84
N PHE A 55 -5.56 -2.24 -8.22
CA PHE A 55 -6.14 -3.51 -7.78
C PHE A 55 -6.62 -4.33 -8.99
N LYS A 56 -6.03 -5.51 -9.20
CA LYS A 56 -6.50 -6.51 -10.16
C LYS A 56 -7.47 -7.48 -9.52
N GLU A 57 -6.94 -8.44 -8.76
CA GLU A 57 -7.70 -9.51 -8.13
C GLU A 57 -7.63 -9.38 -6.61
N ALA A 58 -8.63 -9.95 -5.93
CA ALA A 58 -8.66 -9.99 -4.47
C ALA A 58 -8.62 -11.45 -4.00
N ASN A 59 -7.49 -11.84 -3.43
CA ASN A 59 -7.25 -13.18 -2.92
C ASN A 59 -7.50 -13.23 -1.42
N VAL A 60 -8.48 -14.01 -0.99
CA VAL A 60 -8.78 -14.25 0.43
C VAL A 60 -8.07 -15.52 0.87
N SER A 61 -7.24 -15.43 1.91
CA SER A 61 -6.54 -16.59 2.46
C SER A 61 -7.48 -17.51 3.24
N ASP A 62 -7.02 -18.74 3.50
CA ASP A 62 -7.56 -19.55 4.59
C ASP A 62 -7.42 -18.83 5.94
N VAL A 63 -8.16 -19.33 6.93
CA VAL A 63 -8.13 -18.79 8.30
C VAL A 63 -6.74 -19.00 8.91
N GLN A 64 -6.15 -17.91 9.38
CA GLN A 64 -4.88 -17.88 10.08
C GLN A 64 -5.08 -17.61 11.57
N VAL A 65 -4.05 -17.89 12.37
CA VAL A 65 -4.04 -17.63 13.82
C VAL A 65 -2.99 -16.56 14.09
N PHE A 66 -3.36 -15.54 14.87
CA PHE A 66 -2.48 -14.45 15.28
C PHE A 66 -1.48 -14.95 16.32
N LYS A 67 -0.20 -14.80 16.01
CA LYS A 67 0.92 -15.29 16.82
C LYS A 67 1.80 -14.12 17.28
N LYS A 68 2.73 -14.42 18.20
CA LYS A 68 3.68 -13.43 18.69
C LYS A 68 4.61 -12.91 17.56
N GLU A 69 4.85 -13.69 16.51
CA GLU A 69 5.70 -13.29 15.39
C GLU A 69 5.07 -12.21 14.52
N ASP A 70 3.74 -12.01 14.59
CA ASP A 70 3.05 -11.00 13.79
C ASP A 70 3.38 -9.56 14.23
N TYR A 71 3.51 -9.33 15.54
CA TYR A 71 3.64 -7.99 16.12
C TYR A 71 4.42 -7.93 17.45
N GLY A 72 5.02 -9.04 17.88
CA GLY A 72 5.60 -9.21 19.22
C GLY A 72 4.54 -9.44 20.32
N ASP A 73 5.00 -9.54 21.57
CA ASP A 73 4.15 -9.77 22.75
C ASP A 73 4.44 -8.80 23.91
N SER A 74 5.30 -7.80 23.66
CA SER A 74 5.73 -6.81 24.65
C SER A 74 4.61 -5.85 25.10
N ARG A 75 3.64 -5.58 24.22
CA ARG A 75 2.50 -4.70 24.51
C ARG A 75 1.28 -5.51 24.96
N PRO A 76 0.62 -5.18 26.10
CA PRO A 76 -0.58 -5.88 26.56
C PRO A 76 -1.72 -5.92 25.52
N GLN A 77 -1.87 -4.86 24.71
CA GLN A 77 -2.86 -4.76 23.65
C GLN A 77 -2.66 -5.78 22.52
N ILE A 78 -1.41 -6.20 22.28
CA ILE A 78 -1.05 -7.20 21.27
C ILE A 78 -1.12 -8.60 21.89
N ARG A 79 -0.57 -8.77 23.10
CA ARG A 79 -0.55 -10.06 23.81
C ARG A 79 -1.95 -10.66 23.99
N LYS A 80 -2.96 -9.83 24.28
CA LYS A 80 -4.37 -10.28 24.43
C LYS A 80 -4.99 -10.82 23.13
N GLN A 81 -4.39 -10.54 21.97
CA GLN A 81 -4.90 -10.96 20.65
C GLN A 81 -4.27 -12.28 20.19
N ILE A 82 -3.19 -12.74 20.83
CA ILE A 82 -2.53 -14.00 20.48
C ILE A 82 -3.54 -15.16 20.57
N GLY A 83 -3.61 -15.97 19.52
CA GLY A 83 -4.58 -17.06 19.38
C GLY A 83 -5.89 -16.66 18.67
N ARG A 84 -6.17 -15.36 18.48
CA ARG A 84 -7.33 -14.93 17.68
C ARG A 84 -7.13 -15.31 16.21
N LYS A 85 -8.24 -15.62 15.54
CA LYS A 85 -8.24 -16.04 14.14
C LYS A 85 -8.52 -14.86 13.22
N PHE A 86 -7.89 -14.83 12.06
CA PHE A 86 -8.07 -13.77 11.06
C PHE A 86 -8.01 -14.31 9.63
N TYR A 87 -8.55 -13.55 8.69
CA TYR A 87 -8.38 -13.72 7.25
C TYR A 87 -7.40 -12.68 6.71
N THR A 88 -6.71 -13.00 5.63
CA THR A 88 -5.91 -12.02 4.87
C THR A 88 -6.52 -11.83 3.50
N VAL A 89 -6.86 -10.59 3.15
CA VAL A 89 -7.27 -10.20 1.80
C VAL A 89 -6.10 -9.51 1.12
N THR A 90 -5.62 -10.06 0.01
CA THR A 90 -4.50 -9.50 -0.77
C THR A 90 -5.01 -9.03 -2.12
N PHE A 91 -4.85 -7.74 -2.41
CA PHE A 91 -5.11 -7.15 -3.72
C PHE A 91 -3.86 -7.25 -4.58
N THR A 92 -3.94 -8.06 -5.64
CA THR A 92 -2.86 -8.19 -6.63
C THR A 92 -2.82 -6.97 -7.54
N TYR A 93 -1.75 -6.85 -8.32
CA TYR A 93 -1.56 -5.79 -9.28
C TYR A 93 -0.80 -6.30 -10.50
N ASP A 94 -0.78 -5.50 -11.55
CA ASP A 94 0.04 -5.77 -12.72
C ASP A 94 1.49 -5.32 -12.49
N SER A 95 2.38 -6.27 -12.17
CA SER A 95 3.80 -6.00 -11.91
C SER A 95 4.58 -5.58 -13.15
N THR A 96 3.99 -5.68 -14.35
CA THR A 96 4.55 -5.13 -15.59
C THR A 96 4.22 -3.65 -15.74
N ALA A 97 3.09 -3.20 -15.17
CA ALA A 97 2.59 -1.84 -15.28
C ALA A 97 3.03 -0.92 -14.13
N VAL A 98 3.37 -1.46 -12.96
CA VAL A 98 4.00 -0.74 -11.84
C VAL A 98 4.86 -1.74 -11.06
N LYS A 99 5.81 -1.29 -10.22
CA LYS A 99 6.53 -2.19 -9.31
C LYS A 99 6.44 -1.66 -7.89
N PHE A 100 5.85 -2.45 -7.01
CA PHE A 100 5.79 -2.19 -5.58
C PHE A 100 6.88 -3.01 -4.86
N ASP A 101 7.30 -2.54 -3.68
CA ASP A 101 8.30 -3.23 -2.85
C ASP A 101 7.80 -4.61 -2.40
N PHE A 102 6.49 -4.71 -2.18
CA PHE A 102 5.80 -5.95 -1.89
C PHE A 102 5.07 -6.47 -3.14
N GLY A 103 4.96 -7.79 -3.27
CA GLY A 103 4.28 -8.47 -4.38
C GLY A 103 2.75 -8.29 -4.42
N PHE A 104 2.20 -7.21 -3.85
CA PHE A 104 0.79 -6.88 -3.83
C PHE A 104 0.59 -5.35 -3.81
N ALA A 105 -0.56 -4.85 -4.25
CA ALA A 105 -0.92 -3.44 -4.12
C ALA A 105 -1.35 -3.08 -2.70
N ALA A 106 -2.16 -3.94 -2.08
CA ALA A 106 -2.55 -3.82 -0.69
C ALA A 106 -2.86 -5.19 -0.08
N ARG A 107 -2.65 -5.32 1.22
CA ARG A 107 -3.01 -6.49 2.03
C ARG A 107 -3.72 -6.01 3.28
N VAL A 108 -4.90 -6.56 3.56
CA VAL A 108 -5.69 -6.23 4.75
C VAL A 108 -5.94 -7.50 5.53
N ARG A 109 -5.64 -7.50 6.83
CA ARG A 109 -6.02 -8.59 7.73
C ARG A 109 -7.32 -8.23 8.43
N ILE A 110 -8.24 -9.19 8.55
CA ILE A 110 -9.57 -8.99 9.13
C ILE A 110 -9.82 -10.07 10.18
N TRP A 111 -10.22 -9.68 11.37
CA TRP A 111 -10.55 -10.60 12.46
C TRP A 111 -11.74 -11.50 12.10
N LYS A 112 -11.61 -12.81 12.30
CA LYS A 112 -12.65 -13.80 11.93
C LYS A 112 -13.90 -13.71 12.81
N ASP A 113 -13.72 -13.34 14.07
CA ASP A 113 -14.78 -13.26 15.07
C ASP A 113 -15.61 -11.98 14.97
N THR A 114 -14.98 -10.83 14.65
CA THR A 114 -15.66 -9.54 14.60
C THR A 114 -15.88 -9.00 13.19
N GLY A 115 -15.14 -9.47 12.18
CA GLY A 115 -15.13 -8.86 10.85
C GLY A 115 -14.44 -7.48 10.80
N GLU A 116 -13.88 -7.02 11.93
CA GLU A 116 -13.16 -5.75 11.99
C GLU A 116 -11.75 -5.90 11.42
N PRO A 117 -11.21 -4.85 10.78
CA PRO A 117 -9.85 -4.89 10.28
C PRO A 117 -8.85 -4.95 11.44
N LEU A 118 -7.83 -5.78 11.25
CA LEU A 118 -6.66 -5.92 12.11
C LEU A 118 -5.57 -4.94 11.68
N ASP A 119 -5.24 -4.92 10.39
CA ASP A 119 -4.31 -3.98 9.77
C ASP A 119 -4.51 -3.87 8.25
N VAL A 120 -3.83 -2.89 7.66
CA VAL A 120 -3.62 -2.73 6.22
C VAL A 120 -2.14 -2.45 5.96
N ILE A 121 -1.55 -3.10 4.96
CA ILE A 121 -0.20 -2.87 4.44
C ILE A 121 -0.32 -2.63 2.94
N PHE A 122 0.34 -1.58 2.45
CA PHE A 122 0.36 -1.23 1.04
C PHE A 122 1.63 -1.74 0.35
N GLY A 123 1.64 -1.72 -0.99
CA GLY A 123 2.73 -2.25 -1.79
C GLY A 123 4.10 -1.62 -1.50
N ASN A 124 4.16 -0.40 -0.95
CA ASN A 124 5.41 0.24 -0.51
C ASN A 124 5.91 -0.24 0.87
N GLY A 125 5.26 -1.23 1.48
CA GLY A 125 5.61 -1.77 2.80
C GLY A 125 5.06 -1.00 4.00
N TRP A 126 4.46 0.18 3.79
CA TRP A 126 3.87 0.95 4.87
C TRP A 126 2.42 0.54 5.13
N GLY A 127 2.00 0.69 6.39
CA GLY A 127 0.69 0.23 6.81
C GLY A 127 0.17 0.88 8.09
N ARG A 128 -1.06 0.52 8.43
CA ARG A 128 -1.76 0.92 9.66
C ARG A 128 -2.31 -0.31 10.34
N ASN A 129 -2.17 -0.39 11.66
CA ASN A 129 -2.80 -1.41 12.48
C ASN A 129 -3.90 -0.79 13.36
N PHE A 130 -4.81 -1.65 13.78
CA PHE A 130 -5.97 -1.29 14.60
C PHE A 130 -5.93 -1.95 15.98
N LEU A 131 -4.73 -2.34 16.45
CA LEU A 131 -4.52 -3.03 17.72
C LEU A 131 -4.62 -2.07 18.94
N PHE A 132 -4.35 -0.79 18.73
CA PHE A 132 -4.34 0.25 19.78
C PHE A 132 -5.51 1.23 19.71
N LYS A 133 -6.01 1.47 18.49
CA LYS A 133 -7.23 2.22 18.21
C LYS A 133 -7.96 1.51 17.08
N THR A 134 -9.27 1.31 17.21
CA THR A 134 -10.07 0.63 16.20
C THR A 134 -10.12 1.44 14.89
N PHE A 135 -10.55 0.82 13.79
CA PHE A 135 -10.76 1.53 12.53
C PHE A 135 -11.70 2.73 12.71
N VAL A 136 -12.83 2.52 13.40
CA VAL A 136 -13.82 3.57 13.66
C VAL A 136 -13.22 4.72 14.47
N GLU A 137 -12.44 4.41 15.51
CA GLU A 137 -11.76 5.45 16.32
C GLU A 137 -10.73 6.25 15.52
N GLN A 138 -10.14 5.65 14.47
CA GLN A 138 -9.16 6.33 13.62
C GLN A 138 -9.80 7.15 12.49
N THR A 139 -11.01 6.80 12.05
CA THR A 139 -11.60 7.34 10.81
C THR A 139 -12.96 8.03 11.01
N ASN A 140 -13.64 7.80 12.14
CA ASN A 140 -15.05 8.13 12.36
C ASN A 140 -16.02 7.49 11.34
N HIS A 141 -15.61 6.42 10.65
CA HIS A 141 -16.41 5.69 9.66
C HIS A 141 -16.38 4.19 9.98
N SER A 142 -17.46 3.46 9.67
CA SER A 142 -17.46 2.00 9.77
C SER A 142 -16.88 1.37 8.49
N PRO A 143 -16.15 0.25 8.60
CA PRO A 143 -15.57 -0.42 7.44
C PRO A 143 -16.63 -1.01 6.50
N ASN A 144 -17.89 -1.11 6.94
CA ASN A 144 -19.01 -1.64 6.17
C ASN A 144 -19.86 -0.55 5.48
N ASP A 145 -19.57 0.74 5.70
CA ASP A 145 -20.45 1.83 5.28
C ASP A 145 -20.46 2.09 3.75
N TYR A 146 -19.53 1.50 3.00
CA TYR A 146 -19.34 1.75 1.56
C TYR A 146 -20.00 0.69 0.64
N GLU A 147 -21.04 0.00 1.11
CA GLU A 147 -21.71 -1.11 0.38
C GLU A 147 -22.38 -0.75 -0.97
N LYS A 148 -22.13 0.45 -1.55
CA LYS A 148 -22.92 0.96 -2.68
C LYS A 148 -22.21 1.28 -4.00
N VAL A 149 -20.92 0.98 -4.21
CA VAL A 149 -20.24 1.41 -5.47
C VAL A 149 -19.36 0.37 -6.18
N ALA A 150 -19.03 -0.80 -5.62
CA ALA A 150 -17.97 -1.64 -6.20
C ALA A 150 -18.26 -3.15 -6.32
N SER A 151 -19.52 -3.58 -6.35
CA SER A 151 -19.88 -4.99 -6.54
C SER A 151 -19.68 -5.52 -7.97
N ASP A 152 -19.55 -4.63 -8.97
CA ASP A 152 -19.77 -5.02 -10.37
C ASP A 152 -18.47 -5.27 -11.18
N SER A 153 -17.28 -5.29 -10.56
CA SER A 153 -16.02 -5.29 -11.35
C SER A 153 -14.92 -6.26 -10.92
N ILE A 154 -15.16 -7.21 -10.01
CA ILE A 154 -14.12 -8.15 -9.59
C ILE A 154 -14.58 -9.59 -9.83
N VAL A 155 -13.92 -10.25 -10.79
CA VAL A 155 -14.05 -11.70 -10.97
C VAL A 155 -13.41 -12.37 -9.75
N LYS A 156 -14.23 -13.09 -8.97
CA LYS A 156 -13.77 -13.92 -7.85
C LYS A 156 -13.26 -15.26 -8.39
N VAL A 157 -12.05 -15.67 -8.02
CA VAL A 157 -11.54 -17.03 -8.27
C VAL A 157 -11.23 -17.69 -6.92
N PRO A 158 -11.72 -18.91 -6.62
CA PRO A 158 -11.33 -19.66 -5.44
C PRO A 158 -9.84 -20.08 -5.50
N LEU A 159 -9.19 -20.08 -4.33
CA LEU A 159 -7.77 -20.41 -4.12
C LEU A 159 -7.28 -21.62 -4.94
N GLN A 160 -6.30 -21.38 -5.81
CA GLN A 160 -5.29 -22.38 -6.14
C GLN A 160 -4.12 -22.23 -5.18
N THR A 161 -3.58 -23.37 -4.74
CA THR A 161 -2.41 -23.50 -3.86
C THR A 161 -1.26 -22.63 -4.36
N VAL A 162 -0.82 -21.71 -3.51
CA VAL A 162 0.33 -20.84 -3.70
C VAL A 162 1.57 -21.70 -3.93
N HIS A 163 2.14 -21.66 -5.13
CA HIS A 163 3.56 -21.94 -5.28
C HIS A 163 4.34 -20.79 -4.66
N GLU A 164 5.25 -21.13 -3.75
CA GLU A 164 6.25 -20.23 -3.18
C GLU A 164 6.94 -19.47 -4.32
N PRO A 165 6.94 -18.13 -4.35
CA PRO A 165 7.64 -17.41 -5.40
C PRO A 165 9.14 -17.66 -5.23
N GLU A 166 9.73 -18.36 -6.19
CA GLU A 166 11.18 -18.54 -6.27
C GLU A 166 11.86 -17.17 -6.20
N ASN A 167 12.91 -17.11 -5.39
CA ASN A 167 13.67 -15.91 -5.11
C ASN A 167 14.55 -15.57 -6.33
N ILE A 168 14.04 -14.76 -7.26
CA ILE A 168 14.72 -14.39 -8.54
C ILE A 168 16.04 -13.61 -8.30
N TRP A 169 16.37 -13.25 -7.06
CA TRP A 169 17.62 -12.56 -6.72
C TRP A 169 18.86 -13.46 -6.69
N ASN A 170 18.69 -14.80 -6.76
CA ASN A 170 19.80 -15.76 -6.87
C ASN A 170 19.75 -16.52 -8.19
N SER A 171 19.80 -15.82 -9.31
CA SER A 171 20.33 -16.40 -10.55
C SER A 171 21.17 -15.35 -11.24
N SER A 172 22.47 -15.63 -11.32
CA SER A 172 23.40 -15.04 -12.28
C SER A 172 22.68 -14.83 -13.61
N ALA A 173 22.56 -13.56 -14.01
CA ALA A 173 21.87 -13.16 -15.21
C ALA A 173 22.54 -13.81 -16.43
N ASP A 174 21.89 -14.83 -16.98
CA ASP A 174 22.01 -15.21 -18.38
C ASP A 174 20.69 -15.85 -18.84
N ASN A 175 20.05 -15.17 -19.79
CA ASN A 175 19.03 -15.65 -20.71
C ASN A 175 17.65 -16.06 -20.16
N LYS A 176 16.75 -15.07 -20.08
CA LYS A 176 15.50 -15.09 -20.87
C LYS A 176 14.86 -13.70 -20.93
N GLN A 177 15.13 -13.03 -22.04
CA GLN A 177 14.45 -11.83 -22.48
C GLN A 177 13.12 -12.25 -23.12
N ASP A 178 11.98 -11.87 -22.52
CA ASP A 178 10.85 -11.37 -23.33
C ASP A 178 9.86 -10.54 -22.48
N SER A 179 9.42 -9.42 -23.07
CA SER A 179 8.37 -8.46 -22.64
C SER A 179 8.69 -7.21 -21.79
N LEU A 180 9.95 -6.81 -21.58
CA LEU A 180 10.29 -5.41 -21.28
C LEU A 180 11.24 -4.89 -22.36
N SER A 181 10.86 -3.80 -23.02
CA SER A 181 11.66 -3.21 -24.09
C SER A 181 13.01 -2.76 -23.49
N THR A 182 14.11 -2.87 -24.24
CA THR A 182 15.39 -2.22 -23.89
C THR A 182 15.25 -0.70 -23.68
N ARG A 183 14.10 -0.12 -24.04
CA ARG A 183 13.70 1.25 -23.73
C ARG A 183 13.42 1.49 -22.25
N ASP A 184 13.07 0.48 -21.47
CA ASP A 184 12.57 0.63 -20.09
C ASP A 184 13.65 0.55 -19.01
N PHE A 185 14.92 0.42 -19.40
CA PHE A 185 16.08 0.41 -18.50
C PHE A 185 17.21 1.31 -18.99
N LEU A 186 17.97 1.90 -18.05
CA LEU A 186 19.20 2.62 -18.35
C LEU A 186 20.36 1.64 -18.53
N THR A 187 21.07 1.75 -19.66
CA THR A 187 22.32 1.05 -19.94
C THR A 187 23.45 1.57 -19.04
N ASN A 188 24.51 0.78 -18.86
CA ASN A 188 25.66 1.21 -18.05
C ASN A 188 26.33 2.46 -18.63
N THR A 189 26.42 2.57 -19.95
CA THR A 189 26.97 3.76 -20.62
C THR A 189 26.15 5.02 -20.32
N GLU A 190 24.81 4.92 -20.34
CA GLU A 190 23.95 6.05 -19.98
C GLU A 190 24.15 6.44 -18.51
N LYS A 191 24.23 5.46 -17.60
CA LYS A 191 24.47 5.71 -16.17
C LYS A 191 25.78 6.44 -15.90
N GLU A 192 26.87 6.02 -16.55
CA GLU A 192 28.17 6.68 -16.36
C GLU A 192 28.18 8.11 -16.95
N LYS A 193 27.56 8.34 -18.12
CA LYS A 193 27.42 9.70 -18.67
C LYS A 193 26.63 10.62 -17.74
N ILE A 194 25.57 10.11 -17.09
CA ILE A 194 24.79 10.88 -16.10
C ILE A 194 25.66 11.25 -14.89
N LYS A 195 26.43 10.31 -14.34
CA LYS A 195 27.35 10.58 -13.22
C LYS A 195 28.42 11.59 -13.59
N GLU A 196 28.97 11.51 -14.80
CA GLU A 196 29.93 12.49 -15.31
C GLU A 196 29.32 13.90 -15.33
N LEU A 197 28.13 14.07 -15.90
CA LEU A 197 27.41 15.35 -15.93
C LEU A 197 27.08 15.86 -14.53
N ALA A 198 26.70 14.98 -13.60
CA ALA A 198 26.47 15.34 -12.21
C ALA A 198 27.75 15.80 -11.49
N SER A 199 28.90 15.20 -11.80
CA SER A 199 30.20 15.57 -11.22
C SER A 199 30.64 16.99 -11.59
N GLN A 200 30.19 17.52 -12.74
CA GLN A 200 30.48 18.88 -13.21
C GLN A 200 29.74 19.97 -12.39
N VAL A 201 28.74 19.58 -11.59
CA VAL A 201 28.03 20.52 -10.71
C VAL A 201 28.95 20.94 -9.54
N PRO A 202 29.08 22.25 -9.22
CA PRO A 202 29.96 22.72 -8.16
C PRO A 202 29.68 22.10 -6.80
N ASP A 203 30.74 21.80 -6.04
CA ASP A 203 30.65 21.16 -4.72
C ASP A 203 29.71 21.88 -3.75
N SER A 204 29.68 23.22 -3.78
CA SER A 204 28.77 24.02 -2.95
C SER A 204 27.30 23.72 -3.24
N ILE A 205 26.96 23.50 -4.51
CA ILE A 205 25.61 23.13 -4.96
C ILE A 205 25.33 21.67 -4.61
N ARG A 206 26.28 20.75 -4.85
CA ARG A 206 26.11 19.33 -4.50
C ARG A 206 25.89 19.13 -3.00
N ASN A 207 26.70 19.78 -2.17
CA ASN A 207 26.59 19.69 -0.71
C ASN A 207 25.28 20.28 -0.21
N ARG A 208 24.84 21.41 -0.77
CA ARG A 208 23.54 22.00 -0.42
C ARG A 208 22.38 21.09 -0.85
N PHE A 209 22.45 20.50 -2.05
CA PHE A 209 21.45 19.57 -2.55
C PHE A 209 21.33 18.34 -1.65
N ALA A 210 22.45 17.67 -1.34
CA ALA A 210 22.48 16.50 -0.46
C ALA A 210 21.84 16.79 0.91
N ASN A 211 22.24 17.88 1.57
CA ASN A 211 21.68 18.28 2.86
C ASN A 211 20.16 18.54 2.82
N LEU A 212 19.64 19.06 1.72
CA LEU A 212 18.20 19.31 1.55
C LEU A 212 17.43 18.03 1.21
N VAL A 213 18.04 17.15 0.41
CA VAL A 213 17.49 15.82 0.11
C VAL A 213 17.36 15.00 1.38
N ASP A 214 18.36 14.98 2.26
CA ASP A 214 18.31 14.22 3.52
C ASP A 214 17.13 14.68 4.39
N LYS A 215 16.90 15.99 4.48
CA LYS A 215 15.75 16.57 5.20
C LYS A 215 14.42 16.19 4.55
N TRP A 216 14.35 16.22 3.23
CA TRP A 216 13.13 15.87 2.50
C TRP A 216 12.81 14.38 2.62
N ASN A 217 13.80 13.51 2.48
CA ASN A 217 13.63 12.06 2.69
C ASN A 217 13.20 11.75 4.11
N PHE A 218 13.83 12.38 5.11
CA PHE A 218 13.39 12.26 6.50
C PHE A 218 11.92 12.69 6.66
N ALA A 219 11.51 13.80 6.05
CA ALA A 219 10.12 14.24 6.12
C ALA A 219 9.15 13.29 5.39
N ILE A 220 9.53 12.70 4.25
CA ILE A 220 8.75 11.68 3.54
C ILE A 220 8.49 10.47 4.44
N ASP A 221 9.51 10.01 5.15
CA ASP A 221 9.46 8.81 6.00
C ASP A 221 8.77 9.04 7.36
N HIS A 222 8.56 10.29 7.76
CA HIS A 222 8.00 10.61 9.08
C HIS A 222 6.68 11.40 9.03
N ASN A 223 6.24 11.85 7.84
CA ASN A 223 4.97 12.53 7.70
C ASN A 223 3.83 11.53 7.39
N PRO A 224 2.77 11.46 8.23
CA PRO A 224 1.66 10.53 8.02
C PRO A 224 0.98 10.66 6.65
N LYS A 225 1.00 11.83 6.01
CA LYS A 225 0.36 12.02 4.70
C LYS A 225 1.17 11.41 3.55
N THR A 226 2.49 11.31 3.69
CA THR A 226 3.38 10.76 2.67
C THR A 226 3.60 9.26 2.88
N LEU A 227 3.65 8.81 4.13
CA LEU A 227 3.80 7.39 4.50
C LEU A 227 2.79 6.45 3.81
N TYR A 228 1.52 6.87 3.66
CA TYR A 228 0.46 6.06 3.05
C TYR A 228 0.15 6.44 1.60
N SER A 229 0.92 7.36 1.03
CA SER A 229 0.66 7.86 -0.33
C SER A 229 1.37 6.98 -1.36
N ALA A 230 0.61 6.40 -2.30
CA ALA A 230 1.18 5.86 -3.54
C ALA A 230 1.59 6.97 -4.54
N SER A 231 1.23 8.24 -4.30
CA SER A 231 1.54 9.34 -5.19
C SER A 231 2.81 10.09 -4.77
N ILE A 232 3.78 10.18 -5.68
CA ILE A 232 5.00 10.99 -5.51
C ILE A 232 4.69 12.49 -5.38
N HIS A 233 3.55 12.96 -5.91
CA HIS A 233 3.12 14.35 -5.78
C HIS A 233 2.77 14.75 -4.34
N SER A 234 2.47 13.79 -3.47
CA SER A 234 2.30 14.08 -2.04
C SER A 234 3.61 14.56 -1.40
N TYR A 235 4.77 14.13 -1.90
CA TYR A 235 6.08 14.52 -1.37
C TYR A 235 6.40 15.98 -1.68
N ALA A 236 5.89 16.51 -2.81
CA ALA A 236 6.03 17.90 -3.19
C ALA A 236 5.20 18.88 -2.33
N LYS A 237 4.27 18.37 -1.50
CA LYS A 237 3.48 19.17 -0.56
C LYS A 237 4.20 19.41 0.77
N LEU A 238 5.34 18.76 0.99
CA LEU A 238 6.14 18.94 2.20
C LEU A 238 6.88 20.29 2.20
N PRO A 239 7.00 20.98 3.34
CA PRO A 239 7.78 22.23 3.44
C PRO A 239 9.24 22.09 2.96
N GLU A 240 9.85 20.94 3.19
CA GLU A 240 11.24 20.61 2.82
C GLU A 240 11.44 20.57 1.30
N PHE A 241 10.37 20.40 0.52
CA PHE A 241 10.42 20.45 -0.94
C PHE A 241 10.69 21.87 -1.47
N ILE A 242 10.23 22.90 -0.75
CA ILE A 242 10.35 24.31 -1.17
C ILE A 242 11.82 24.73 -1.39
N PRO A 243 12.75 24.52 -0.43
CA PRO A 243 14.15 24.88 -0.64
C PRO A 243 14.82 24.06 -1.75
N LEU A 244 14.47 22.78 -1.94
CA LEU A 244 14.95 21.98 -3.08
C LEU A 244 14.52 22.60 -4.41
N LYS A 245 13.22 22.87 -4.57
CA LYS A 245 12.68 23.53 -5.77
C LYS A 245 13.36 24.87 -6.04
N SER A 246 13.64 25.65 -4.99
CA SER A 246 14.29 26.96 -5.10
C SER A 246 15.72 26.90 -5.64
N MET A 247 16.38 25.73 -5.63
CA MET A 247 17.71 25.57 -6.21
C MET A 247 17.70 25.71 -7.74
N GLY A 248 16.56 25.50 -8.40
CA GLY A 248 16.38 25.75 -9.83
C GLY A 248 17.12 24.78 -10.75
N LYS A 249 17.33 25.16 -12.01
CA LYS A 249 17.82 24.25 -13.07
C LYS A 249 19.25 23.73 -12.87
N GLN A 250 20.06 24.39 -12.04
CA GLN A 250 21.45 23.99 -11.77
C GLN A 250 21.57 22.61 -11.08
N ILE A 251 20.50 22.12 -10.43
CA ILE A 251 20.48 20.80 -9.80
C ILE A 251 19.94 19.69 -10.71
N VAL A 252 19.56 19.99 -11.95
CA VAL A 252 19.00 18.98 -12.87
C VAL A 252 19.94 17.77 -13.05
N PRO A 253 21.26 17.92 -13.27
CA PRO A 253 22.15 16.76 -13.35
C PRO A 253 22.14 15.89 -12.09
N LEU A 254 22.06 16.50 -10.90
CA LEU A 254 22.00 15.78 -9.62
C LEU A 254 20.67 15.03 -9.44
N ILE A 255 19.56 15.61 -9.90
CA ILE A 255 18.26 14.94 -9.88
C ILE A 255 18.28 13.71 -10.81
N MET A 256 18.91 13.84 -11.99
CA MET A 256 19.06 12.75 -12.94
C MET A 256 19.92 11.62 -12.40
N GLU A 257 21.02 11.96 -11.71
CA GLU A 257 21.87 10.99 -11.03
C GLU A 257 21.11 10.19 -9.97
N ARG A 258 20.24 10.83 -9.17
CA ARG A 258 19.37 10.12 -8.22
C ARG A 258 18.47 9.12 -8.93
N MET A 259 17.82 9.53 -10.02
CA MET A 259 16.90 8.69 -10.79
C MET A 259 17.59 7.57 -11.59
N ILE A 260 18.92 7.41 -11.52
CA ILE A 260 19.59 6.17 -11.93
C ILE A 260 19.08 5.00 -11.07
N ASN A 261 18.84 5.24 -9.79
CA ASN A 261 18.24 4.27 -8.89
C ASN A 261 16.72 4.26 -9.06
N SER A 262 16.16 3.10 -9.43
CA SER A 262 14.72 2.94 -9.65
C SER A 262 13.89 3.25 -8.40
N SER A 263 14.44 3.09 -7.20
CA SER A 263 13.76 3.41 -5.94
C SER A 263 13.66 4.92 -5.68
N ASP A 264 14.47 5.72 -6.35
CA ASP A 264 14.48 7.19 -6.25
C ASP A 264 13.60 7.86 -7.34
N PHE A 265 12.70 7.11 -7.99
CA PHE A 265 11.83 7.63 -9.05
C PHE A 265 10.97 8.84 -8.63
N TYR A 266 10.71 9.01 -7.33
CA TYR A 266 9.98 10.15 -6.79
C TYR A 266 10.70 11.50 -6.97
N PHE A 267 11.99 11.50 -7.28
CA PHE A 267 12.72 12.70 -7.69
C PHE A 267 12.19 13.32 -9.00
N LEU A 268 11.38 12.58 -9.75
CA LEU A 268 10.67 13.08 -10.93
C LEU A 268 9.82 14.33 -10.60
N VAL A 269 9.17 14.37 -9.43
CA VAL A 269 8.36 15.53 -9.04
C VAL A 269 9.23 16.77 -8.79
N LEU A 270 10.46 16.59 -8.31
CA LEU A 270 11.42 17.68 -8.14
C LEU A 270 11.90 18.16 -9.51
N TYR A 271 12.23 17.24 -10.42
CA TYR A 271 12.61 17.57 -11.80
C TYR A 271 11.53 18.41 -12.51
N GLU A 272 10.27 17.95 -12.48
CA GLU A 272 9.13 18.65 -13.07
C GLU A 272 8.98 20.06 -12.46
N ALA A 273 9.12 20.17 -11.13
CA ALA A 273 8.99 21.44 -10.43
C ALA A 273 10.10 22.46 -10.73
N VAL A 274 11.35 22.01 -10.93
CA VAL A 274 12.49 22.92 -11.22
C VAL A 274 12.50 23.39 -12.67
N LEU A 275 11.89 22.65 -13.59
CA LEU A 275 11.83 23.04 -15.00
C LEU A 275 10.74 24.09 -15.32
N GLN A 276 9.76 24.27 -14.42
CA GLN A 276 8.61 25.19 -14.50
C GLN A 276 7.79 25.11 -15.81
N GLY A 277 6.58 24.52 -15.70
CA GLY A 277 5.43 24.89 -16.52
C GLY A 277 4.99 23.91 -17.61
N ASN A 278 5.87 23.05 -18.11
CA ASN A 278 5.43 21.88 -18.86
C ASN A 278 5.25 20.75 -17.86
N GLU A 279 4.07 20.71 -17.23
CA GLU A 279 3.40 19.41 -17.17
C GLU A 279 3.59 18.87 -18.59
N THR A 280 4.42 17.84 -18.76
CA THR A 280 4.14 16.95 -19.87
C THR A 280 2.72 16.50 -19.59
N LYS A 281 1.75 17.18 -20.19
CA LYS A 281 0.43 16.67 -20.53
C LYS A 281 0.68 15.52 -21.50
N ASP A 282 1.40 14.51 -21.01
CA ASP A 282 1.34 13.20 -21.57
C ASP A 282 0.00 12.70 -21.05
N ASP A 283 -1.01 12.88 -21.89
CA ASP A 283 -2.39 12.49 -21.66
C ASP A 283 -2.54 10.96 -21.50
N SER A 284 -1.44 10.20 -21.39
CA SER A 284 -1.40 8.84 -20.85
C SER A 284 -1.66 8.79 -19.34
N LYS A 285 -2.64 9.57 -18.88
CA LYS A 285 -3.35 9.37 -17.62
C LYS A 285 -3.74 7.89 -17.55
N PHE A 286 -3.15 7.16 -16.59
CA PHE A 286 -3.51 5.81 -16.15
C PHE A 286 -2.79 4.58 -16.73
N SER A 287 -1.90 4.67 -17.74
CA SER A 287 -1.36 3.44 -18.36
C SER A 287 0.10 3.09 -18.03
N GLU A 288 0.87 3.98 -17.41
CA GLU A 288 2.33 3.77 -17.29
C GLU A 288 2.87 4.12 -15.91
N SER A 289 3.78 3.28 -15.39
CA SER A 289 4.34 3.43 -14.04
C SER A 289 5.14 4.73 -13.89
N GLU A 290 5.06 5.36 -12.72
CA GLU A 290 5.89 6.52 -12.36
C GLU A 290 7.39 6.21 -12.49
N GLN A 291 7.79 4.95 -12.29
CA GLN A 291 9.18 4.49 -12.43
C GLN A 291 9.61 4.48 -13.91
N ILE A 292 8.75 3.98 -14.80
CA ILE A 292 8.99 4.00 -16.25
C ILE A 292 9.01 5.45 -16.74
N ARG A 293 8.12 6.31 -16.23
CA ARG A 293 8.12 7.74 -16.55
C ARG A 293 9.42 8.41 -16.12
N ALA A 294 9.94 8.09 -14.93
CA ALA A 294 11.23 8.59 -14.46
C ALA A 294 12.39 8.13 -15.37
N ILE A 295 12.44 6.85 -15.75
CA ILE A 295 13.49 6.31 -16.64
C ILE A 295 13.44 6.99 -18.02
N ARG A 296 12.25 7.12 -18.61
CA ARG A 296 12.08 7.82 -19.90
C ARG A 296 12.47 9.29 -19.81
N CYS A 297 12.16 9.94 -18.69
CA CYS A 297 12.56 11.30 -18.43
C CYS A 297 14.08 11.46 -18.43
N VAL A 298 14.80 10.57 -17.74
CA VAL A 298 16.27 10.54 -17.73
C VAL A 298 16.82 10.38 -19.14
N LYS A 299 16.32 9.41 -19.92
CA LYS A 299 16.74 9.19 -21.31
C LYS A 299 16.53 10.42 -22.19
N LYS A 300 15.33 11.01 -22.16
CA LYS A 300 15.00 12.24 -22.91
C LYS A 300 15.88 13.43 -22.52
N TRP A 301 16.29 13.51 -21.26
CA TRP A 301 17.22 14.54 -20.82
C TRP A 301 18.63 14.30 -21.36
N LEU A 302 19.10 13.04 -21.31
CA LEU A 302 20.42 12.63 -21.77
C LEU A 302 20.62 12.79 -23.28
N GLU A 303 19.57 12.58 -24.08
CA GLU A 303 19.55 12.85 -25.53
C GLU A 303 19.81 14.32 -25.88
N LYS A 304 19.61 15.24 -24.93
CA LYS A 304 19.81 16.68 -25.11
C LYS A 304 21.18 17.17 -24.63
N GLN A 305 22.01 16.28 -24.08
CA GLN A 305 23.35 16.58 -23.55
C GLN A 305 24.42 16.20 -24.57
#